data_AF-A0A852ZWC2-F1
#
_entry.id   AF-A0A852ZWC2-F1
#
_cell.length_a   1.000
_cell.length_b   1.000
_cell.length_c   1.000
_cell.angle_alpha   90.00
_cell.angle_beta   90.00
_cell.angle_gamma   90.00
#
_symmetry.space_group_name_H-M   'P 1'
#
loop_
_entity.id
_entity.type
_entity.pdbx_description
1 polymer ?
#
loop_
_entity_poly.entity_id
_entity_poly.type
_entity_poly.pdbx_seq_one_letter_code
_entity_poly.pdbx_strand_id
1 'polypeptide(L)'
;MTRTPQARTPQARSSQDTRRPGAATAARGPHDPSVESPRGDAAGPAQARIVVPAKHPMVTVLGSGDSLLRLVENAFPGTDIHVRGNEVSAVGDPAEVELVQQLFDEMMLVLRTGQPMTEDAVERSIAMLRNTQQDATAERPAEVLTANILSNRGRTIRPKTLNQKRYVDAIDKHTVVFGIGPAGTGKTYLAMAKAVQALQSKQVNRIILTRPAVEAGERLGYLPGTLYEKIDPYLRPLYDALHDMIDPDSIPRLMAAGTIEVAPLAYMRGRTLNDAFIILDEAQNTNPEQMKMFLTRLGFNSKIVVTGDVTQVDLPGGTRSGLRVVQGILEGVEDVHFARLTSTDVVRHKLVGRIVDAYERWDADERGREAAERGGESGDRPGRGDHSGRGERAARGERRGHHTRSRTTHHINPPQTES
;
A
#
# COMPACT_ATOMS: atom_id res chain seq x y z
N MET A 1 -9.23 -30.46 -48.05
CA MET A 1 -10.10 -31.64 -48.15
C MET A 1 -9.77 -32.58 -47.01
N THR A 2 -10.55 -32.54 -45.92
CA THR A 2 -10.78 -33.63 -44.96
C THR A 2 -11.86 -33.13 -44.00
N ARG A 3 -13.08 -33.68 -44.17
CA ARG A 3 -14.27 -33.38 -43.36
C ARG A 3 -14.39 -34.45 -42.27
N THR A 4 -14.68 -34.04 -41.04
CA THR A 4 -15.17 -34.91 -39.96
C THR A 4 -16.32 -34.20 -39.23
N PRO A 5 -17.40 -34.89 -38.81
CA PRO A 5 -18.73 -34.30 -38.72
C PRO A 5 -19.19 -33.88 -37.32
N GLN A 6 -20.24 -33.04 -37.32
CA GLN A 6 -21.00 -32.49 -36.19
C GLN A 6 -21.76 -33.58 -35.40
N ALA A 7 -21.82 -33.43 -34.07
CA ALA A 7 -22.72 -34.16 -33.18
C ALA A 7 -23.83 -33.24 -32.66
N ARG A 8 -25.05 -33.79 -32.66
CA ARG A 8 -26.34 -33.12 -32.41
C ARG A 8 -26.69 -33.03 -30.92
N THR A 9 -27.35 -31.92 -30.57
CA THR A 9 -28.12 -31.67 -29.34
C THR A 9 -29.43 -32.48 -29.32
N PRO A 10 -29.95 -32.89 -28.15
CA PRO A 10 -31.37 -33.18 -27.98
C PRO A 10 -32.09 -32.08 -27.18
N GLN A 11 -33.23 -31.65 -27.73
CA GLN A 11 -34.25 -30.81 -27.11
C GLN A 11 -35.04 -31.63 -26.08
N ALA A 12 -35.33 -31.05 -24.91
CA ALA A 12 -36.35 -31.52 -23.99
C ALA A 12 -37.50 -30.51 -23.93
N ARG A 13 -38.71 -31.03 -24.05
CA ARG A 13 -39.97 -30.31 -24.26
C ARG A 13 -40.53 -29.72 -22.97
N SER A 14 -41.25 -28.62 -23.17
CA SER A 14 -42.16 -27.93 -22.27
C SER A 14 -43.35 -28.79 -21.81
N SER A 15 -43.77 -28.59 -20.57
CA SER A 15 -45.18 -28.72 -20.16
C SER A 15 -45.46 -27.72 -19.05
N GLN A 16 -46.21 -26.67 -19.41
CA GLN A 16 -46.97 -25.83 -18.49
C GLN A 16 -48.10 -26.67 -17.90
N ASP A 17 -48.38 -26.53 -16.60
CA ASP A 17 -49.77 -26.51 -16.17
C ASP A 17 -49.96 -25.60 -14.96
N THR A 18 -51.18 -25.09 -14.93
CA THR A 18 -51.73 -23.89 -14.35
C THR A 18 -52.41 -24.16 -13.01
N ARG A 19 -52.62 -23.07 -12.24
CA ARG A 19 -53.78 -22.77 -11.35
C ARG A 19 -53.43 -22.51 -9.87
N ARG A 20 -53.50 -21.22 -9.52
CA ARG A 20 -54.19 -20.66 -8.34
C ARG A 20 -55.53 -20.08 -8.83
N PRO A 21 -56.52 -19.63 -8.00
CA PRO A 21 -56.50 -19.36 -6.55
C PRO A 21 -57.75 -19.86 -5.77
N GLY A 22 -57.76 -19.72 -4.44
CA GLY A 22 -58.97 -19.84 -3.61
C GLY A 22 -58.75 -19.28 -2.21
N ALA A 23 -59.53 -18.26 -1.83
CA ALA A 23 -59.52 -17.57 -0.54
C ALA A 23 -60.81 -17.88 0.25
N ALA A 24 -60.81 -17.51 1.54
CA ALA A 24 -61.81 -17.69 2.60
C ALA A 24 -61.70 -19.03 3.35
N THR A 25 -61.75 -19.12 4.69
CA THR A 25 -62.65 -18.41 5.62
C THR A 25 -62.07 -18.43 7.05
N ALA A 26 -62.36 -17.38 7.83
CA ALA A 26 -62.06 -17.29 9.25
C ALA A 26 -62.99 -18.17 10.11
N ALA A 27 -62.44 -18.84 11.12
CA ALA A 27 -63.19 -19.34 12.28
C ALA A 27 -62.26 -19.39 13.52
N ARG A 28 -62.75 -18.82 14.63
CA ARG A 28 -62.10 -18.72 15.95
C ARG A 28 -62.40 -19.94 16.81
N GLY A 29 -61.44 -20.33 17.65
CA GLY A 29 -61.61 -21.09 18.91
C GLY A 29 -60.64 -22.27 19.08
N PRO A 30 -60.39 -22.75 20.32
CA PRO A 30 -59.72 -22.06 21.42
C PRO A 30 -58.41 -22.76 21.86
N HIS A 31 -57.63 -22.04 22.66
CA HIS A 31 -56.48 -22.45 23.49
C HIS A 31 -56.12 -23.95 23.60
N ASP A 32 -54.86 -24.26 23.27
CA ASP A 32 -54.06 -25.34 23.88
C ASP A 32 -52.58 -24.85 23.97
N PRO A 33 -51.81 -25.24 25.01
CA PRO A 33 -50.70 -24.43 25.53
C PRO A 33 -49.35 -24.75 24.87
N SER A 34 -48.52 -23.71 24.79
CA SER A 34 -47.04 -23.80 24.76
C SER A 34 -46.42 -24.78 23.75
N VAL A 35 -46.37 -24.37 22.48
CA VAL A 35 -45.30 -24.79 21.57
C VAL A 35 -44.06 -24.00 21.94
N GLU A 36 -43.19 -24.62 22.72
CA GLU A 36 -41.84 -24.15 22.96
C GLU A 36 -41.09 -24.20 21.62
N SER A 37 -40.86 -23.04 21.02
CA SER A 37 -39.94 -22.89 19.89
C SER A 37 -38.60 -23.50 20.27
N PRO A 38 -37.97 -24.34 19.42
CA PRO A 38 -36.63 -24.84 19.72
C PRO A 38 -35.71 -23.62 19.78
N ARG A 39 -35.23 -23.32 21.00
CA ARG A 39 -34.12 -22.40 21.23
C ARG A 39 -33.00 -22.87 20.32
N GLY A 40 -32.48 -21.97 19.49
CA GLY A 40 -31.35 -22.28 18.62
C GLY A 40 -30.25 -22.97 19.40
N ASP A 41 -29.75 -24.08 18.85
CA ASP A 41 -28.62 -24.81 19.38
C ASP A 41 -27.49 -23.83 19.69
N ALA A 42 -27.26 -23.56 20.97
CA ALA A 42 -25.99 -23.01 21.42
C ALA A 42 -24.98 -24.14 21.23
N ALA A 43 -24.32 -24.16 20.08
CA ALA A 43 -23.20 -25.06 19.82
C ALA A 43 -22.23 -24.92 21.01
N GLY A 44 -21.98 -26.03 21.72
CA GLY A 44 -21.04 -26.04 22.83
C GLY A 44 -19.64 -25.56 22.39
N PRO A 45 -18.76 -25.21 23.35
CA PRO A 45 -17.42 -24.74 23.01
C PRO A 45 -16.72 -25.76 22.10
N ALA A 46 -16.18 -25.29 20.99
CA ALA A 46 -15.41 -26.13 20.09
C ALA A 46 -14.07 -26.48 20.72
N GLN A 47 -13.51 -27.63 20.34
CA GLN A 47 -12.20 -28.07 20.78
C GLN A 47 -11.36 -28.49 19.58
N ALA A 48 -10.14 -27.98 19.49
CA ALA A 48 -9.13 -28.43 18.54
C ALA A 48 -7.90 -28.98 19.28
N ARG A 49 -7.27 -29.99 18.68
CA ARG A 49 -5.99 -30.55 19.14
C ARG A 49 -5.02 -30.55 17.98
N ILE A 50 -3.97 -29.75 18.09
CA ILE A 50 -2.90 -29.61 17.10
C ILE A 50 -1.68 -30.37 17.61
N VAL A 51 -1.20 -31.34 16.82
CA VAL A 51 -0.01 -32.12 17.15
C VAL A 51 1.18 -31.56 16.37
N VAL A 52 2.15 -31.00 17.08
CA VAL A 52 3.38 -30.49 16.48
C VAL A 52 4.30 -31.68 16.15
N PRO A 53 4.72 -31.83 14.88
CA PRO A 53 5.64 -32.89 14.48
C PRO A 53 6.99 -32.76 15.17
N ALA A 54 7.60 -33.88 15.58
CA ALA A 54 8.89 -33.91 16.29
C ALA A 54 10.06 -33.21 15.56
N LYS A 55 9.97 -33.06 14.24
CA LYS A 55 10.93 -32.31 13.42
C LYS A 55 10.92 -30.79 13.69
N HIS A 56 9.89 -30.27 14.35
CA HIS A 56 9.79 -28.88 14.76
C HIS A 56 9.95 -28.81 16.28
N PRO A 57 11.10 -28.34 16.80
CA PRO A 57 11.26 -28.17 18.24
C PRO A 57 10.20 -27.22 18.79
N MET A 58 9.55 -27.57 19.91
CA MET A 58 8.46 -26.75 20.48
C MET A 58 8.87 -25.29 20.74
N VAL A 59 10.12 -25.06 21.15
CA VAL A 59 10.66 -23.70 21.34
C VAL A 59 10.58 -22.83 20.07
N THR A 60 10.66 -23.43 18.88
CA THR A 60 10.54 -22.70 17.59
C THR A 60 9.10 -22.36 17.24
N VAL A 61 8.14 -23.11 17.78
CA VAL A 61 6.70 -22.90 17.57
C VAL A 61 6.14 -21.94 18.62
N LEU A 62 6.53 -22.10 19.88
CA LEU A 62 6.04 -21.31 21.02
C LEU A 62 6.85 -20.04 21.27
N GLY A 63 8.06 -19.95 20.74
CA GLY A 63 9.00 -18.86 20.99
C GLY A 63 9.81 -19.02 22.28
N SER A 64 10.92 -18.28 22.37
CA SER A 64 11.75 -18.25 23.57
C SER A 64 10.95 -17.72 24.76
N GLY A 65 10.89 -18.50 25.84
CA GLY A 65 10.09 -18.14 27.02
C GLY A 65 8.61 -17.98 26.70
N ASP A 66 8.10 -18.75 25.74
CA ASP A 66 6.70 -18.78 25.27
C ASP A 66 6.19 -17.46 24.68
N SER A 67 7.10 -16.65 24.13
CA SER A 67 6.74 -15.32 23.61
C SER A 67 5.72 -15.35 22.48
N LEU A 68 5.80 -16.33 21.55
CA LEU A 68 4.82 -16.48 20.47
C LEU A 68 3.51 -17.04 21.00
N LEU A 69 3.54 -17.99 21.95
CA LEU A 69 2.32 -18.51 22.58
C LEU A 69 1.53 -17.40 23.27
N ARG A 70 2.19 -16.57 24.10
CA ARG A 70 1.55 -15.42 24.74
C ARG A 70 0.95 -14.44 23.74
N LEU A 71 1.62 -14.28 22.59
CA LEU A 71 1.12 -13.42 21.53
C LEU A 71 -0.18 -13.98 20.92
N VAL A 72 -0.25 -15.29 20.69
CA VAL A 72 -1.47 -15.97 20.24
C VAL A 72 -2.56 -15.86 21.30
N GLU A 73 -2.28 -16.16 22.56
CA GLU A 73 -3.24 -16.04 23.67
C GLU A 73 -3.83 -14.62 23.77
N ASN A 74 -2.98 -13.58 23.70
CA ASN A 74 -3.43 -12.19 23.70
C ASN A 74 -4.31 -11.82 22.49
N ALA A 75 -4.11 -12.47 21.36
CA ALA A 75 -4.90 -12.24 20.16
C ALA A 75 -6.27 -12.93 20.19
N PHE A 76 -6.44 -13.99 20.98
CA PHE A 76 -7.66 -14.79 21.13
C PHE A 76 -8.09 -14.90 22.60
N PRO A 77 -8.51 -13.79 23.25
CA PRO A 77 -8.80 -13.77 24.68
C PRO A 77 -10.02 -14.62 25.09
N GLY A 78 -10.87 -15.00 24.13
CA GLY A 78 -12.03 -15.89 24.34
C GLY A 78 -11.73 -17.37 24.15
N THR A 79 -10.48 -17.73 23.85
CA THR A 79 -10.05 -19.11 23.57
C THR A 79 -8.99 -19.55 24.57
N ASP A 80 -9.27 -20.63 25.30
CA ASP A 80 -8.33 -21.26 26.21
C ASP A 80 -7.33 -22.11 25.41
N ILE A 81 -6.07 -21.67 25.36
CA ILE A 81 -4.98 -22.35 24.66
C ILE A 81 -4.07 -22.99 25.71
N HIS A 82 -3.81 -24.29 25.57
CA HIS A 82 -2.93 -25.03 26.47
C HIS A 82 -1.93 -25.88 25.70
N VAL A 83 -0.72 -26.00 26.22
CA VAL A 83 0.36 -26.78 25.61
C VAL A 83 0.81 -27.88 26.55
N ARG A 84 0.83 -29.12 26.06
CA ARG A 84 1.33 -30.30 26.79
C ARG A 84 2.19 -31.16 25.89
N GLY A 85 3.48 -31.25 26.19
CA GLY A 85 4.43 -31.97 25.34
C GLY A 85 4.53 -31.34 23.96
N ASN A 86 4.18 -32.09 22.92
CA ASN A 86 4.12 -31.60 21.53
C ASN A 86 2.70 -31.31 21.04
N GLU A 87 1.74 -31.18 21.96
CA GLU A 87 0.34 -30.95 21.61
C GLU A 87 -0.12 -29.59 22.12
N VAL A 88 -0.83 -28.88 21.25
CA VAL A 88 -1.52 -27.63 21.56
C VAL A 88 -3.02 -27.90 21.49
N SER A 89 -3.75 -27.61 22.55
CA SER A 89 -5.21 -27.68 22.58
C SER A 89 -5.81 -26.28 22.66
N ALA A 90 -6.86 -26.04 21.90
CA ALA A 90 -7.64 -24.80 21.94
C ALA A 90 -9.11 -25.12 22.23
N VAL A 91 -9.72 -24.40 23.17
CA VAL A 91 -11.15 -24.55 23.54
C VAL A 91 -11.79 -23.17 23.60
N GLY A 92 -12.92 -22.97 22.91
CA GLY A 92 -13.56 -21.66 22.86
C GLY A 92 -14.64 -21.56 21.80
N ASP A 93 -14.85 -20.34 21.29
CA ASP A 93 -15.75 -20.08 20.17
C ASP A 93 -15.30 -20.86 18.91
N PRO A 94 -16.23 -21.54 18.18
CA PRO A 94 -15.87 -22.32 17.00
C PRO A 94 -15.05 -21.57 15.95
N ALA A 95 -15.34 -20.29 15.70
CA ALA A 95 -14.62 -19.51 14.69
C ALA A 95 -13.21 -19.13 15.14
N GLU A 96 -13.03 -18.84 16.44
CA GLU A 96 -11.69 -18.57 17.00
C GLU A 96 -10.84 -19.83 17.07
N VAL A 97 -11.41 -20.96 17.49
CA VAL A 97 -10.72 -22.25 17.54
C VAL A 97 -10.24 -22.67 16.15
N GLU A 98 -11.06 -22.47 15.11
CA GLU A 98 -10.66 -22.72 13.72
C GLU A 98 -9.48 -21.82 13.29
N LEU A 99 -9.52 -20.52 13.61
CA LEU A 99 -8.42 -19.60 13.31
C LEU A 99 -7.13 -19.99 14.01
N VAL A 100 -7.20 -20.40 15.29
CA VAL A 100 -6.04 -20.88 16.04
C VAL A 100 -5.46 -22.13 15.39
N GLN A 101 -6.30 -23.09 15.01
CA GLN A 101 -5.85 -24.30 14.32
C GLN A 101 -5.15 -23.96 13.00
N GLN A 102 -5.78 -23.13 12.15
CA GLN A 102 -5.21 -22.68 10.90
C GLN A 102 -3.88 -21.94 11.12
N LEU A 103 -3.78 -21.08 12.13
CA LEU A 103 -2.55 -20.37 12.48
C LEU A 103 -1.39 -21.32 12.76
N PHE A 104 -1.59 -22.33 13.61
CA PHE A 104 -0.54 -23.30 13.89
C PHE A 104 -0.15 -24.11 12.65
N ASP A 105 -1.11 -24.47 11.80
CA ASP A 105 -0.83 -25.14 10.51
C ASP A 105 0.04 -24.27 9.58
N GLU A 106 -0.25 -22.99 9.48
CA GLU A 106 0.55 -22.00 8.73
C GLU A 106 1.94 -21.83 9.33
N MET A 107 2.05 -21.72 10.65
CA MET A 107 3.34 -21.62 11.34
C MET A 107 4.21 -22.84 11.06
N MET A 108 3.62 -24.04 11.09
CA MET A 108 4.33 -25.28 10.74
C MET A 108 4.77 -25.28 9.27
N LEU A 109 3.95 -24.79 8.34
CA LEU A 109 4.31 -24.62 6.93
C LEU A 109 5.53 -23.69 6.76
N VAL A 110 5.55 -22.55 7.43
CA VAL A 110 6.68 -21.61 7.39
C VAL A 110 7.95 -22.25 7.99
N LEU A 111 7.84 -22.86 9.16
CA LEU A 111 8.98 -23.52 9.85
C LEU A 111 9.58 -24.66 9.02
N ARG A 112 8.79 -25.36 8.18
CA ARG A 112 9.30 -26.38 7.25
C ARG A 112 10.31 -25.85 6.24
N THR A 113 10.28 -24.55 5.94
CA THR A 113 11.26 -23.92 5.03
C THR A 113 12.58 -23.56 5.72
N GLY A 114 12.73 -23.87 7.02
CA GLY A 114 13.90 -23.51 7.82
C GLY A 114 13.89 -22.05 8.29
N GLN A 115 12.80 -21.32 8.03
CA GLN A 115 12.66 -19.92 8.42
C GLN A 115 12.21 -19.80 9.87
N PRO A 116 12.80 -18.88 10.65
CA PRO A 116 12.34 -18.63 12.00
C PRO A 116 10.97 -17.97 12.01
N MET A 117 10.12 -18.38 12.95
CA MET A 117 8.90 -17.65 13.28
C MET A 117 9.24 -16.52 14.26
N THR A 118 8.81 -15.31 13.90
CA THR A 118 8.98 -14.10 14.73
C THR A 118 7.61 -13.62 15.20
N GLU A 119 7.58 -12.81 16.26
CA GLU A 119 6.35 -12.19 16.77
C GLU A 119 5.60 -11.42 15.66
N ASP A 120 6.32 -10.61 14.89
CA ASP A 120 5.78 -9.87 13.74
C ASP A 120 5.18 -10.81 12.67
N ALA A 121 5.79 -11.98 12.43
CA ALA A 121 5.25 -12.96 11.49
C ALA A 121 3.95 -13.60 12.01
N VAL A 122 3.84 -13.87 13.32
CA VAL A 122 2.62 -14.42 13.93
C VAL A 122 1.49 -13.38 13.92
N GLU A 123 1.76 -12.13 14.34
CA GLU A 123 0.76 -11.03 14.29
C GLU A 123 0.17 -10.87 12.88
N ARG A 124 1.04 -10.88 11.85
CA ARG A 124 0.62 -10.78 10.45
C ARG A 124 -0.18 -11.99 10.00
N SER A 125 0.23 -13.19 10.41
CA SER A 125 -0.48 -14.42 10.05
C SER A 125 -1.90 -14.40 10.62
N ILE A 126 -2.08 -13.93 11.86
CA ILE A 126 -3.40 -13.74 12.47
C ILE A 126 -4.23 -12.72 11.66
N ALA A 127 -3.65 -11.57 11.32
CA ALA A 127 -4.35 -10.56 10.52
C ALA A 127 -4.76 -11.07 9.13
N MET A 128 -3.89 -11.84 8.46
CA MET A 128 -4.17 -12.46 7.17
C MET A 128 -5.28 -13.50 7.25
N LEU A 129 -5.26 -14.37 8.27
CA LEU A 129 -6.28 -15.41 8.45
C LEU A 129 -7.66 -14.82 8.75
N ARG A 130 -7.73 -13.77 9.56
CA ARG A 130 -8.98 -13.02 9.81
C ARG A 130 -9.56 -12.42 8.52
N ASN A 131 -8.70 -11.94 7.62
CA ASN A 131 -9.14 -11.43 6.32
C ASN A 131 -9.54 -12.57 5.35
N THR A 132 -8.86 -13.73 5.42
CA THR A 132 -9.13 -14.90 4.56
C THR A 132 -10.49 -15.52 4.86
N GLN A 133 -10.97 -15.47 6.11
CA GLN A 133 -12.35 -15.87 6.43
C GLN A 133 -13.41 -15.05 5.68
N GLN A 134 -13.08 -13.83 5.26
CA GLN A 134 -13.99 -12.96 4.49
C GLN A 134 -13.85 -13.15 2.98
N ASP A 135 -12.68 -13.62 2.51
CA ASP A 135 -12.37 -13.85 1.10
C ASP A 135 -11.56 -15.15 0.94
N ALA A 136 -12.25 -16.23 0.53
CA ALA A 136 -11.65 -17.55 0.33
C ALA A 136 -10.62 -17.61 -0.82
N THR A 137 -10.48 -16.54 -1.61
CA THR A 137 -9.44 -16.40 -2.64
C THR A 137 -8.17 -15.69 -2.14
N ALA A 138 -8.16 -15.25 -0.88
CA ALA A 138 -6.99 -14.65 -0.26
C ALA A 138 -5.86 -15.68 -0.07
N GLU A 139 -4.63 -15.23 -0.30
CA GLU A 139 -3.44 -16.09 -0.17
C GLU A 139 -3.15 -16.37 1.30
N ARG A 140 -2.63 -17.57 1.56
CA ARG A 140 -2.39 -18.04 2.93
C ARG A 140 -1.09 -17.46 3.50
N PRO A 141 -0.96 -17.28 4.83
CA PRO A 141 0.24 -16.73 5.45
C PRO A 141 1.54 -17.41 5.02
N ALA A 142 1.59 -18.74 4.92
CA ALA A 142 2.78 -19.44 4.48
C ALA A 142 3.16 -19.09 3.04
N GLU A 143 2.20 -18.90 2.14
CA GLU A 143 2.47 -18.51 0.74
C GLU A 143 3.11 -17.13 0.66
N VAL A 144 2.72 -16.20 1.55
CA VAL A 144 3.32 -14.87 1.67
C VAL A 144 4.69 -14.94 2.31
N LEU A 145 4.80 -15.57 3.48
CA LEU A 145 6.00 -15.52 4.31
C LEU A 145 7.12 -16.40 3.74
N THR A 146 6.82 -17.40 2.91
CA THR A 146 7.86 -18.25 2.30
C THR A 146 8.33 -17.74 0.93
N ALA A 147 7.73 -16.68 0.39
CA ALA A 147 8.07 -16.08 -0.90
C ALA A 147 9.39 -15.28 -0.86
N ASN A 148 10.51 -15.97 -0.65
CA ASN A 148 11.83 -15.35 -0.59
C ASN A 148 12.23 -14.79 -1.95
N ILE A 149 12.65 -13.52 -1.95
CA ILE A 149 13.16 -12.86 -3.15
C ILE A 149 14.67 -12.96 -3.18
N LEU A 150 15.31 -12.52 -2.09
CA LEU A 150 16.77 -12.55 -1.94
C LEU A 150 17.15 -12.94 -0.53
N SER A 151 18.28 -13.63 -0.42
CA SER A 151 18.96 -13.86 0.85
C SER A 151 20.41 -13.43 0.70
N ASN A 152 20.83 -12.45 1.50
CA ASN A 152 22.20 -11.93 1.51
C ASN A 152 22.66 -11.77 2.96
N ARG A 153 23.81 -12.34 3.32
CA ARG A 153 24.43 -12.24 4.66
C ARG A 153 23.46 -12.53 5.82
N GLY A 154 22.62 -13.56 5.65
CA GLY A 154 21.61 -13.96 6.65
C GLY A 154 20.36 -13.07 6.73
N ARG A 155 20.30 -11.97 5.96
CA ARG A 155 19.07 -11.17 5.78
C ARG A 155 18.29 -11.71 4.59
N THR A 156 17.01 -12.00 4.80
CA THR A 156 16.11 -12.44 3.74
C THR A 156 15.08 -11.37 3.45
N ILE A 157 15.01 -10.96 2.18
CA ILE A 157 14.05 -9.99 1.67
C ILE A 157 12.89 -10.76 1.06
N ARG A 158 11.68 -10.49 1.56
CA ARG A 158 10.43 -11.15 1.19
C ARG A 158 9.25 -10.22 1.43
N PRO A 159 8.11 -10.43 0.74
CA PRO A 159 6.87 -9.75 1.11
C PRO A 159 6.45 -10.21 2.50
N LYS A 160 5.81 -9.31 3.25
CA LYS A 160 5.31 -9.54 4.61
C LYS A 160 3.82 -9.24 4.73
N THR A 161 3.19 -8.76 3.66
CA THR A 161 1.74 -8.55 3.58
C THR A 161 1.21 -9.10 2.28
N LEU A 162 -0.10 -9.33 2.23
CA LEU A 162 -0.77 -9.85 1.04
C LEU A 162 -0.57 -8.95 -0.19
N ASN A 163 -0.76 -7.63 -0.05
CA ASN A 163 -0.57 -6.72 -1.19
C ASN A 163 0.90 -6.61 -1.60
N GLN A 164 1.86 -6.76 -0.69
CA GLN A 164 3.27 -6.87 -1.05
C GLN A 164 3.55 -8.12 -1.87
N LYS A 165 2.96 -9.27 -1.54
CA LYS A 165 3.11 -10.49 -2.36
C LYS A 165 2.47 -10.30 -3.73
N ARG A 166 1.23 -9.83 -3.78
CA ARG A 166 0.53 -9.51 -5.06
C ARG A 166 1.36 -8.56 -5.93
N TYR A 167 1.99 -7.55 -5.32
CA TYR A 167 2.88 -6.63 -6.01
C TYR A 167 4.11 -7.35 -6.60
N VAL A 168 4.78 -8.19 -5.81
CA VAL A 168 5.95 -8.96 -6.26
C VAL A 168 5.58 -9.93 -7.38
N ASP A 169 4.45 -10.62 -7.26
CA ASP A 169 3.94 -11.53 -8.29
C ASP A 169 3.57 -10.78 -9.57
N ALA A 170 3.03 -9.56 -9.44
CA ALA A 170 2.75 -8.71 -10.58
C ALA A 170 4.04 -8.32 -11.32
N ILE A 171 5.13 -8.04 -10.58
CA ILE A 171 6.46 -7.79 -11.16
C ILE A 171 6.90 -9.00 -11.98
N ASP A 172 6.65 -10.24 -11.54
CA ASP A 172 7.02 -11.41 -12.34
C ASP A 172 6.20 -11.53 -13.61
N LYS A 173 4.88 -11.28 -13.51
CA LYS A 173 3.92 -11.55 -14.59
C LYS A 173 3.83 -10.48 -15.67
N HIS A 174 4.21 -9.23 -15.38
CA HIS A 174 3.99 -8.10 -16.30
C HIS A 174 5.28 -7.36 -16.66
N THR A 175 5.37 -6.83 -17.87
CA THR A 175 6.51 -6.04 -18.33
C THR A 175 6.58 -4.67 -17.67
N VAL A 176 5.44 -4.03 -17.40
CA VAL A 176 5.39 -2.73 -16.71
C VAL A 176 4.52 -2.83 -15.47
N VAL A 177 5.08 -2.50 -14.30
CA VAL A 177 4.34 -2.50 -13.03
C VAL A 177 4.45 -1.17 -12.32
N PHE A 178 3.30 -0.62 -11.92
CA PHE A 178 3.21 0.56 -11.07
C PHE A 178 2.95 0.11 -9.62
N GLY A 179 3.92 0.32 -8.73
CA GLY A 179 3.76 0.15 -7.29
C GLY A 179 3.38 1.47 -6.63
N ILE A 180 2.10 1.64 -6.29
CA ILE A 180 1.57 2.90 -5.78
C ILE A 180 1.12 2.72 -4.33
N GLY A 181 1.68 3.51 -3.41
CA GLY A 181 1.23 3.51 -2.03
C GLY A 181 2.12 4.33 -1.08
N PRO A 182 1.74 4.40 0.21
CA PRO A 182 2.45 5.20 1.21
C PRO A 182 3.93 4.88 1.38
N ALA A 183 4.68 5.80 2.00
CA ALA A 183 6.06 5.56 2.41
C ALA A 183 6.16 4.43 3.45
N GLY A 184 7.11 3.52 3.28
CA GLY A 184 7.32 2.37 4.18
C GLY A 184 6.51 1.12 3.85
N THR A 185 5.71 1.14 2.77
CA THR A 185 5.01 -0.05 2.25
C THR A 185 5.90 -1.05 1.52
N GLY A 186 7.17 -0.71 1.30
CA GLY A 186 8.15 -1.59 0.67
C GLY A 186 8.16 -1.56 -0.87
N LYS A 187 7.38 -0.70 -1.54
CA LYS A 187 7.31 -0.60 -3.01
C LYS A 187 8.69 -0.59 -3.70
N THR A 188 9.52 0.40 -3.40
CA THR A 188 10.85 0.53 -4.03
C THR A 188 11.80 -0.58 -3.60
N TYR A 189 11.77 -0.94 -2.31
CA TYR A 189 12.66 -1.97 -1.75
C TYR A 189 12.41 -3.37 -2.35
N LEU A 190 11.14 -3.78 -2.48
CA LEU A 190 10.78 -5.06 -3.08
C LEU A 190 11.04 -5.07 -4.60
N ALA A 191 10.80 -3.95 -5.29
CA ALA A 191 11.16 -3.81 -6.71
C ALA A 191 12.66 -4.00 -6.94
N MET A 192 13.48 -3.36 -6.12
CA MET A 192 14.94 -3.48 -6.19
C MET A 192 15.40 -4.91 -5.88
N ALA A 193 14.77 -5.57 -4.90
CA ALA A 193 15.06 -6.98 -4.62
C ALA A 193 14.77 -7.88 -5.84
N LYS A 194 13.66 -7.62 -6.55
CA LYS A 194 13.34 -8.34 -7.80
C LYS A 194 14.31 -8.02 -8.93
N ALA A 195 14.76 -6.76 -9.05
CA ALA A 195 15.78 -6.38 -10.03
C ALA A 195 17.10 -7.10 -9.79
N VAL A 196 17.56 -7.16 -8.54
CA VAL A 196 18.79 -7.87 -8.15
C VAL A 196 18.64 -9.38 -8.35
N GLN A 197 17.49 -9.97 -8.02
CA GLN A 197 17.20 -11.37 -8.31
C GLN A 197 17.25 -11.66 -9.82
N ALA A 198 16.65 -10.81 -10.65
CA ALA A 198 16.66 -10.95 -12.11
C ALA A 198 18.10 -10.85 -12.67
N LEU A 199 18.92 -9.95 -12.13
CA LEU A 199 20.34 -9.83 -12.52
C LEU A 199 21.15 -11.07 -12.12
N GLN A 200 21.02 -11.55 -10.87
CA GLN A 200 21.74 -12.73 -10.38
C GLN A 200 21.36 -14.01 -11.13
N SER A 201 20.09 -14.13 -11.52
CA SER A 201 19.58 -15.24 -12.34
C SER A 201 19.81 -15.05 -13.84
N LYS A 202 20.51 -13.98 -14.26
CA LYS A 202 20.83 -13.65 -15.65
C LYS A 202 19.61 -13.49 -16.56
N GLN A 203 18.46 -13.13 -16.01
CA GLN A 203 17.27 -12.76 -16.78
C GLN A 203 17.43 -11.39 -17.43
N VAL A 204 18.21 -10.52 -16.80
CA VAL A 204 18.63 -9.21 -17.33
C VAL A 204 20.13 -9.07 -17.18
N ASN A 205 20.73 -8.22 -18.01
CA ASN A 205 22.17 -7.94 -17.98
C ASN A 205 22.51 -6.69 -17.15
N ARG A 206 21.52 -5.86 -16.86
CA ARG A 206 21.72 -4.57 -16.18
C ARG A 206 20.52 -4.14 -15.35
N ILE A 207 20.79 -3.38 -14.28
CA ILE A 207 19.79 -2.69 -13.47
C ILE A 207 19.97 -1.19 -13.65
N ILE A 208 18.87 -0.46 -13.85
CA ILE A 208 18.87 1.00 -13.94
C ILE A 208 17.90 1.53 -12.89
N LEU A 209 18.42 2.25 -11.91
CA LEU A 209 17.64 2.92 -10.87
C LEU A 209 17.63 4.41 -11.18
N THR A 210 16.44 4.98 -11.27
CA THR A 210 16.29 6.39 -11.61
C THR A 210 15.25 7.08 -10.75
N ARG A 211 15.47 8.37 -10.50
CA ARG A 211 14.60 9.23 -9.70
C ARG A 211 14.50 10.60 -10.38
N PRO A 212 13.32 11.25 -10.42
CA PRO A 212 13.22 12.62 -10.91
C PRO A 212 13.97 13.55 -9.96
N ALA A 213 14.67 14.54 -10.52
CA ALA A 213 15.22 15.62 -9.72
C ALA A 213 14.06 16.56 -9.34
N VAL A 214 13.87 16.76 -8.05
CA VAL A 214 12.80 17.61 -7.52
C VAL A 214 13.43 18.62 -6.58
N GLU A 215 13.16 19.90 -6.83
CA GLU A 215 13.61 20.99 -5.97
C GLU A 215 12.72 21.04 -4.72
N ALA A 216 12.91 20.10 -3.81
CA ALA A 216 12.24 20.10 -2.51
C ALA A 216 12.93 21.09 -1.57
N GLY A 217 12.51 22.36 -1.61
CA GLY A 217 12.83 23.38 -0.60
C GLY A 217 14.05 24.26 -0.90
N GLU A 218 15.12 23.75 -1.49
CA GLU A 218 16.28 24.54 -1.93
C GLU A 218 16.41 24.45 -3.46
N ARG A 219 16.61 25.58 -4.15
CA ARG A 219 16.89 25.52 -5.60
C ARG A 219 18.21 24.79 -5.77
N LEU A 220 18.23 23.74 -6.62
CA LEU A 220 19.44 22.96 -6.95
C LEU A 220 20.61 23.87 -7.41
N GLY A 221 20.30 25.10 -7.84
CA GLY A 221 21.28 26.14 -8.16
C GLY A 221 22.18 26.64 -7.01
N TYR A 222 21.84 26.46 -5.72
CA TYR A 222 22.58 27.09 -4.61
C TYR A 222 23.63 26.21 -3.90
N LEU A 223 23.62 24.89 -4.09
CA LEU A 223 24.64 24.02 -3.50
C LEU A 223 25.97 24.19 -4.29
N PRO A 224 27.12 24.45 -3.64
CA PRO A 224 28.42 24.45 -4.31
C PRO A 224 28.80 23.03 -4.76
N GLY A 225 29.51 22.90 -5.88
CA GLY A 225 29.95 21.61 -6.42
C GLY A 225 29.44 21.30 -7.83
N THR A 226 29.85 20.13 -8.36
CA THR A 226 29.43 19.61 -9.66
C THR A 226 27.95 19.26 -9.66
N LEU A 227 27.29 19.24 -10.83
CA LEU A 227 25.88 18.83 -10.94
C LEU A 227 25.62 17.47 -10.28
N TYR A 228 26.59 16.55 -10.34
CA TYR A 228 26.52 15.23 -9.72
C TYR A 228 26.48 15.31 -8.19
N GLU A 229 27.34 16.11 -7.58
CA GLU A 229 27.38 16.30 -6.11
C GLU A 229 26.08 16.89 -5.57
N LYS A 230 25.36 17.68 -6.38
CA LYS A 230 24.07 18.25 -5.99
C LYS A 230 22.91 17.26 -6.05
N ILE A 231 22.98 16.26 -6.94
CA ILE A 231 21.94 15.24 -7.10
C ILE A 231 22.17 14.00 -6.21
N ASP A 232 23.41 13.76 -5.80
CA ASP A 232 23.81 12.59 -5.00
C ASP A 232 22.95 12.37 -3.74
N PRO A 233 22.62 13.40 -2.93
CA PRO A 233 21.78 13.21 -1.75
C PRO A 233 20.40 12.61 -2.06
N TYR A 234 19.82 12.91 -3.22
CA TYR A 234 18.51 12.39 -3.64
C TYR A 234 18.59 10.93 -4.12
N LEU A 235 19.76 10.48 -4.56
CA LEU A 235 19.99 9.11 -5.02
C LEU A 235 20.50 8.19 -3.90
N ARG A 236 21.03 8.75 -2.80
CA ARG A 236 21.56 8.01 -1.65
C ARG A 236 20.67 6.89 -1.11
N PRO A 237 19.34 7.07 -0.94
CA PRO A 237 18.47 5.99 -0.48
C PRO A 237 18.48 4.74 -1.38
N LEU A 238 18.72 4.91 -2.69
CA LEU A 238 18.85 3.79 -3.63
C LEU A 238 20.19 3.07 -3.46
N TYR A 239 21.28 3.80 -3.16
CA TYR A 239 22.56 3.19 -2.82
C TYR A 239 22.49 2.40 -1.52
N ASP A 240 21.88 2.97 -0.47
CA ASP A 240 21.71 2.31 0.82
C ASP A 240 20.92 1.00 0.69
N ALA A 241 19.84 1.01 -0.11
CA ALA A 241 19.06 -0.21 -0.37
C ALA A 241 19.85 -1.28 -1.13
N LEU A 242 20.75 -0.91 -2.04
CA LEU A 242 21.63 -1.89 -2.72
C LEU A 242 22.59 -2.58 -1.75
N HIS A 243 23.09 -1.87 -0.73
CA HIS A 243 23.97 -2.45 0.29
C HIS A 243 23.30 -3.55 1.14
N ASP A 244 21.98 -3.54 1.25
CA ASP A 244 21.24 -4.63 1.87
C ASP A 244 21.14 -5.88 0.98
N MET A 245 21.18 -5.70 -0.35
CA MET A 245 20.83 -6.73 -1.34
C MET A 245 22.05 -7.38 -1.99
N ILE A 246 23.16 -6.66 -2.08
CA ILE A 246 24.39 -7.06 -2.75
C ILE A 246 25.55 -6.95 -1.78
N ASP A 247 26.58 -7.77 -1.95
CA ASP A 247 27.83 -7.59 -1.22
C ASP A 247 28.41 -6.17 -1.47
N PRO A 248 28.64 -5.35 -0.44
CA PRO A 248 29.22 -4.01 -0.55
C PRO A 248 30.50 -3.96 -1.38
N ASP A 249 31.35 -4.98 -1.34
CA ASP A 249 32.62 -4.99 -2.08
C ASP A 249 32.38 -5.17 -3.59
N SER A 250 31.24 -5.74 -3.98
CA SER A 250 30.86 -5.93 -5.37
C SER A 250 30.18 -4.71 -5.99
N ILE A 251 29.55 -3.85 -5.19
CA ILE A 251 28.77 -2.70 -5.69
C ILE A 251 29.63 -1.74 -6.53
N PRO A 252 30.81 -1.26 -6.07
CA PRO A 252 31.65 -0.37 -6.87
C PRO A 252 32.03 -0.96 -8.24
N ARG A 253 32.32 -2.27 -8.28
CA ARG A 253 32.66 -2.97 -9.52
C ARG A 253 31.48 -3.04 -10.48
N LEU A 254 30.29 -3.36 -9.98
CA LEU A 254 29.06 -3.43 -10.79
C LEU A 254 28.65 -2.04 -11.32
N MET A 255 28.84 -1.00 -10.52
CA MET A 255 28.61 0.39 -10.92
C MET A 255 29.60 0.84 -12.01
N ALA A 256 30.89 0.58 -11.80
CA ALA A 256 31.94 0.95 -12.76
C ALA A 256 31.78 0.22 -14.11
N ALA A 257 31.30 -1.02 -14.10
CA ALA A 257 31.00 -1.79 -15.30
C ALA A 257 29.68 -1.37 -15.99
N GLY A 258 28.88 -0.49 -15.38
CA GLY A 258 27.55 -0.11 -15.87
C GLY A 258 26.50 -1.22 -15.77
N THR A 259 26.80 -2.30 -15.04
CA THR A 259 25.85 -3.38 -14.74
C THR A 259 24.74 -2.87 -13.81
N ILE A 260 25.09 -2.00 -12.87
CA ILE A 260 24.12 -1.23 -12.08
C ILE A 260 24.36 0.24 -12.39
N GLU A 261 23.29 0.94 -12.73
CA GLU A 261 23.32 2.37 -13.02
C GLU A 261 22.33 3.07 -12.09
N VAL A 262 22.78 4.07 -11.33
CA VAL A 262 21.93 4.94 -10.52
C VAL A 262 22.06 6.35 -11.07
N ALA A 263 21.00 6.89 -11.67
CA ALA A 263 21.08 8.15 -12.41
C ALA A 263 19.76 8.94 -12.40
N PRO A 264 19.78 10.28 -12.53
CA PRO A 264 18.56 11.08 -12.65
C PRO A 264 17.71 10.73 -13.88
N LEU A 265 16.41 10.97 -13.79
CA LEU A 265 15.47 10.68 -14.88
C LEU A 265 15.85 11.34 -16.22
N ALA A 266 16.47 12.51 -16.19
CA ALA A 266 16.91 13.22 -17.40
C ALA A 266 17.88 12.40 -18.26
N TYR A 267 18.68 11.51 -17.66
CA TYR A 267 19.65 10.65 -18.35
C TYR A 267 18.97 9.54 -19.14
N MET A 268 17.67 9.32 -18.98
CA MET A 268 16.92 8.33 -19.75
C MET A 268 16.57 8.82 -21.16
N ARG A 269 16.65 10.13 -21.41
CA ARG A 269 16.26 10.74 -22.70
C ARG A 269 17.06 10.16 -23.87
N GLY A 270 16.36 9.78 -24.94
CA GLY A 270 17.00 9.29 -26.17
C GLY A 270 17.58 7.88 -26.08
N ARG A 271 17.37 7.16 -24.97
CA ARG A 271 17.86 5.78 -24.79
C ARG A 271 16.81 4.75 -25.20
N THR A 272 17.28 3.57 -25.56
CA THR A 272 16.48 2.35 -25.64
C THR A 272 17.12 1.35 -24.68
N LEU A 273 16.35 0.87 -23.72
CA LEU A 273 16.87 0.10 -22.59
C LEU A 273 16.54 -1.38 -22.82
N ASN A 274 17.43 -2.11 -23.48
CA ASN A 274 17.32 -3.55 -23.72
C ASN A 274 17.99 -4.36 -22.61
N ASP A 275 17.51 -5.59 -22.39
CA ASP A 275 18.04 -6.57 -21.43
C ASP A 275 18.24 -5.97 -20.03
N ALA A 276 17.30 -5.13 -19.59
CA ALA A 276 17.44 -4.28 -18.42
C ALA A 276 16.25 -4.38 -17.48
N PHE A 277 16.51 -4.33 -16.17
CA PHE A 277 15.49 -4.06 -15.17
C PHE A 277 15.57 -2.59 -14.75
N ILE A 278 14.54 -1.81 -15.05
CA ILE A 278 14.51 -0.37 -14.85
C ILE A 278 13.51 -0.02 -13.75
N ILE A 279 13.94 0.76 -12.77
CA ILE A 279 13.09 1.26 -11.68
C ILE A 279 13.08 2.78 -11.70
N LEU A 280 11.89 3.37 -11.84
CA LEU A 280 11.66 4.80 -11.61
C LEU A 280 11.04 5.00 -10.24
N ASP A 281 11.81 5.53 -9.30
CA ASP A 281 11.37 5.84 -7.94
C ASP A 281 10.87 7.28 -7.81
N GLU A 282 10.03 7.53 -6.80
CA GLU A 282 9.31 8.80 -6.59
C GLU A 282 8.60 9.35 -7.83
N ALA A 283 7.96 8.47 -8.59
CA ALA A 283 7.35 8.80 -9.85
C ALA A 283 6.22 9.85 -9.73
N GLN A 284 5.67 10.08 -8.53
CA GLN A 284 4.70 11.14 -8.30
C GLN A 284 5.26 12.53 -8.63
N ASN A 285 6.58 12.68 -8.59
CA ASN A 285 7.29 13.91 -8.90
C ASN A 285 7.75 14.00 -10.37
N THR A 286 7.12 13.23 -11.25
CA THR A 286 7.23 13.42 -12.70
C THR A 286 6.03 14.19 -13.23
N ASN A 287 6.20 14.92 -14.32
CA ASN A 287 5.09 15.43 -15.12
C ASN A 287 4.66 14.39 -16.20
N PRO A 288 3.53 14.57 -16.91
CA PRO A 288 3.06 13.60 -17.90
C PRO A 288 4.03 13.39 -19.07
N GLU A 289 4.74 14.44 -19.50
CA GLU A 289 5.72 14.36 -20.59
C GLU A 289 6.93 13.53 -20.19
N GLN A 290 7.43 13.69 -18.96
CA GLN A 290 8.52 12.91 -18.38
C GLN A 290 8.12 11.44 -18.21
N MET A 291 6.89 11.17 -17.73
CA MET A 291 6.38 9.80 -17.62
C MET A 291 6.30 9.13 -18.99
N LYS A 292 5.76 9.81 -20.01
CA LYS A 292 5.72 9.31 -21.39
C LYS A 292 7.13 9.11 -21.96
N MET A 293 8.04 10.07 -21.73
CA MET A 293 9.44 9.97 -22.15
C MET A 293 10.09 8.72 -21.57
N PHE A 294 9.91 8.46 -20.27
CA PHE A 294 10.47 7.32 -19.56
C PHE A 294 9.89 5.98 -20.04
N LEU A 295 8.57 5.83 -20.07
CA LEU A 295 7.93 4.57 -20.46
C LEU A 295 8.27 4.15 -21.91
N THR A 296 8.45 5.14 -22.79
CA THR A 296 8.87 4.89 -24.18
C THR A 296 10.35 4.55 -24.34
N ARG A 297 11.13 4.44 -23.25
CA ARG A 297 12.51 3.93 -23.30
C ARG A 297 12.59 2.41 -23.18
N LEU A 298 11.46 1.74 -22.90
CA LEU A 298 11.38 0.27 -22.81
C LEU A 298 11.91 -0.38 -24.09
N GLY A 299 12.93 -1.23 -23.94
CA GLY A 299 13.47 -2.07 -25.01
C GLY A 299 13.05 -3.53 -24.88
N PHE A 300 13.63 -4.39 -25.72
CA PHE A 300 13.40 -5.83 -25.67
C PHE A 300 14.02 -6.47 -24.41
N ASN A 301 13.40 -7.56 -23.94
CA ASN A 301 13.83 -8.32 -22.75
C ASN A 301 14.05 -7.44 -21.50
N SER A 302 13.27 -6.37 -21.39
CA SER A 302 13.38 -5.43 -20.28
C SER A 302 12.10 -5.39 -19.47
N LYS A 303 12.22 -4.96 -18.22
CA LYS A 303 11.10 -4.79 -17.31
C LYS A 303 11.17 -3.41 -16.66
N ILE A 304 10.03 -2.73 -16.57
CA ILE A 304 9.91 -1.44 -15.89
C ILE A 304 9.08 -1.59 -14.63
N VAL A 305 9.59 -1.08 -13.51
CA VAL A 305 8.81 -0.87 -12.30
C VAL A 305 8.81 0.61 -11.95
N VAL A 306 7.62 1.20 -11.83
CA VAL A 306 7.42 2.60 -11.46
C VAL A 306 6.87 2.64 -10.04
N THR A 307 7.59 3.27 -9.11
CA THR A 307 7.17 3.38 -7.71
C THR A 307 6.88 4.82 -7.34
N GLY A 308 5.83 5.03 -6.54
CA GLY A 308 5.51 6.36 -6.07
C GLY A 308 4.33 6.42 -5.10
N ASP A 309 4.12 7.61 -4.55
CA ASP A 309 3.00 7.91 -3.67
C ASP A 309 2.21 9.10 -4.23
N VAL A 310 1.00 8.85 -4.74
CA VAL A 310 0.17 9.91 -5.33
C VAL A 310 -0.25 10.98 -4.32
N THR A 311 -0.09 10.76 -3.01
CA THR A 311 -0.41 11.75 -1.98
C THR A 311 0.73 12.72 -1.67
N GLN A 312 1.98 12.39 -2.04
CA GLN A 312 3.19 13.16 -1.73
C GLN A 312 3.77 13.84 -2.98
N VAL A 313 2.98 14.68 -3.65
CA VAL A 313 3.40 15.37 -4.88
C VAL A 313 4.11 16.68 -4.54
N ASP A 314 5.40 16.76 -4.89
CA ASP A 314 6.29 17.90 -4.62
C ASP A 314 6.51 18.79 -5.86
N LEU A 315 5.64 18.69 -6.87
CA LEU A 315 5.79 19.44 -8.11
C LEU A 315 5.44 20.93 -7.95
N PRO A 316 6.25 21.85 -8.50
CA PRO A 316 5.97 23.28 -8.42
C PRO A 316 4.74 23.69 -9.25
N GLY A 317 4.12 24.80 -8.83
CA GLY A 317 3.12 25.51 -9.62
C GLY A 317 1.83 24.72 -9.91
N GLY A 318 1.50 23.72 -9.10
CA GLY A 318 0.29 22.91 -9.30
C GLY A 318 0.35 22.02 -10.56
N THR A 319 1.55 21.76 -11.08
CA THR A 319 1.75 20.85 -12.21
C THR A 319 1.15 19.48 -11.89
N ARG A 320 0.34 18.94 -12.81
CA ARG A 320 -0.27 17.62 -12.63
C ARG A 320 0.81 16.54 -12.60
N SER A 321 0.73 15.66 -11.60
CA SER A 321 1.60 14.49 -11.51
C SER A 321 1.37 13.53 -12.68
N GLY A 322 2.44 13.15 -13.36
CA GLY A 322 2.48 12.12 -14.40
C GLY A 322 1.99 10.78 -13.87
N LEU A 323 2.36 10.41 -12.64
CA LEU A 323 1.88 9.19 -11.99
C LEU A 323 0.36 9.18 -11.81
N ARG A 324 -0.27 10.31 -11.45
CA ARG A 324 -1.73 10.38 -11.34
C ARG A 324 -2.41 10.25 -12.71
N VAL A 325 -1.89 10.94 -13.71
CA VAL A 325 -2.49 10.97 -15.05
C VAL A 325 -2.33 9.64 -15.78
N VAL A 326 -1.17 8.98 -15.66
CA VAL A 326 -0.86 7.75 -16.40
C VAL A 326 -1.75 6.56 -16.02
N GLN A 327 -2.29 6.56 -14.79
CA GLN A 327 -3.21 5.52 -14.33
C GLN A 327 -4.46 5.40 -15.20
N GLY A 328 -5.06 6.54 -15.59
CA GLY A 328 -6.21 6.53 -16.49
C GLY A 328 -5.83 6.37 -17.97
N ILE A 329 -4.61 6.77 -18.35
CA ILE A 329 -4.14 6.64 -19.75
C ILE A 329 -3.85 5.18 -20.09
N LEU A 330 -3.25 4.42 -19.17
CA LEU A 330 -2.83 3.04 -19.41
C LEU A 330 -3.81 2.01 -18.84
N GLU A 331 -5.01 2.45 -18.45
CA GLU A 331 -6.06 1.53 -18.04
C GLU A 331 -6.43 0.59 -19.21
N GLY A 332 -6.42 -0.72 -18.94
CA GLY A 332 -6.73 -1.74 -19.94
C GLY A 332 -5.60 -2.05 -20.94
N VAL A 333 -4.42 -1.45 -20.81
CA VAL A 333 -3.26 -1.83 -21.62
C VAL A 333 -2.73 -3.18 -21.14
N GLU A 334 -2.64 -4.16 -22.04
CA GLU A 334 -2.10 -5.47 -21.75
C GLU A 334 -0.64 -5.37 -21.26
N ASP A 335 -0.24 -6.27 -20.36
CA ASP A 335 1.13 -6.35 -19.83
C ASP A 335 1.58 -5.12 -19.00
N VAL A 336 0.60 -4.28 -18.60
CA VAL A 336 0.74 -3.19 -17.64
C VAL A 336 -0.11 -3.49 -16.41
N HIS A 337 0.48 -3.39 -15.21
CA HIS A 337 -0.22 -3.64 -13.95
C HIS A 337 -0.09 -2.49 -12.95
N PHE A 338 -1.17 -2.19 -12.23
CA PHE A 338 -1.19 -1.19 -11.15
C PHE A 338 -1.40 -1.87 -9.79
N ALA A 339 -0.31 -2.09 -9.05
CA ALA A 339 -0.35 -2.62 -7.70
C ALA A 339 -0.56 -1.50 -6.69
N ARG A 340 -1.62 -1.61 -5.87
CA ARG A 340 -1.94 -0.65 -4.81
C ARG A 340 -1.49 -1.21 -3.46
N LEU A 341 -0.62 -0.48 -2.79
CA LEU A 341 -0.24 -0.71 -1.40
C LEU A 341 -0.90 0.36 -0.53
N THR A 342 -1.29 -0.02 0.67
CA THR A 342 -2.03 0.85 1.60
C THR A 342 -1.25 1.02 2.90
N SER A 343 -1.81 1.77 3.86
CA SER A 343 -1.23 1.92 5.20
C SER A 343 -1.05 0.58 5.93
N THR A 344 -1.90 -0.41 5.66
CA THR A 344 -1.78 -1.75 6.26
C THR A 344 -0.56 -2.52 5.76
N ASP A 345 0.04 -2.08 4.66
CA ASP A 345 1.26 -2.67 4.09
C ASP A 345 2.55 -2.05 4.66
N VAL A 346 2.43 -1.03 5.52
CA VAL A 346 3.59 -0.36 6.10
C VAL A 346 4.27 -1.29 7.11
N VAL A 347 5.53 -1.61 6.84
CA VAL A 347 6.34 -2.46 7.73
C VAL A 347 7.48 -1.66 8.30
N ARG A 348 7.28 -1.17 9.53
CA ARG A 348 8.27 -0.42 10.27
C ARG A 348 8.53 -1.10 11.61
N HIS A 349 9.65 -0.75 12.22
CA HIS A 349 9.95 -1.21 13.57
C HIS A 349 8.86 -0.75 14.55
N LYS A 350 8.45 -1.60 15.51
CA LYS A 350 7.38 -1.30 16.49
C LYS A 350 7.58 0.03 17.21
N LEU A 351 8.83 0.40 17.50
CA LEU A 351 9.15 1.71 18.09
C LEU A 351 8.78 2.89 17.18
N VAL A 352 9.03 2.78 15.88
CA VAL A 352 8.67 3.84 14.92
C VAL A 352 7.17 4.01 14.86
N GLY A 353 6.40 2.93 14.86
CA GLY A 353 4.93 2.99 14.97
C GLY A 353 4.49 3.74 16.23
N ARG A 354 5.01 3.35 17.40
CA ARG A 354 4.71 4.03 18.68
C ARG A 354 5.09 5.52 18.68
N ILE A 355 6.17 5.90 18.00
CA ILE A 355 6.58 7.30 17.84
C ILE A 355 5.55 8.04 16.97
N VAL A 356 5.18 7.48 15.81
CA VAL A 356 4.17 8.07 14.91
C VAL A 356 2.84 8.26 15.65
N ASP A 357 2.35 7.22 16.33
CA ASP A 357 1.11 7.29 17.11
C ASP A 357 1.16 8.37 18.20
N ALA A 358 2.34 8.61 18.79
CA ALA A 358 2.52 9.67 19.79
C ALA A 358 2.42 11.07 19.19
N TYR A 359 2.98 11.28 17.99
CA TYR A 359 2.82 12.54 17.25
C TYR A 359 1.38 12.74 16.76
N GLU A 360 0.72 11.70 16.25
CA GLU A 360 -0.68 11.80 15.80
C GLU A 360 -1.63 12.20 16.93
N ARG A 361 -1.42 11.64 18.14
CA ARG A 361 -2.16 12.05 19.34
C ARG A 361 -1.90 13.51 19.71
N TRP A 362 -0.63 13.93 19.71
CA TRP A 362 -0.26 15.31 20.02
C TRP A 362 -0.87 16.31 19.01
N ASP A 363 -0.79 16.01 17.72
CA ASP A 363 -1.38 16.80 16.63
C ASP A 363 -2.92 16.90 16.75
N ALA A 364 -3.59 15.80 17.15
CA ALA A 364 -5.03 15.80 17.37
C ALA A 364 -5.42 16.66 18.58
N ASP A 365 -4.64 16.59 19.66
CA ASP A 365 -4.83 17.40 20.86
C ASP A 365 -4.59 18.89 20.58
N GLU A 366 -3.56 19.25 19.80
CA GLU A 366 -3.31 20.63 19.38
C GLU A 366 -4.46 21.20 18.54
N ARG A 367 -4.91 20.46 17.51
CA ARG A 367 -6.08 20.87 16.71
C ARG A 367 -7.34 21.03 17.55
N GLY A 368 -7.52 20.19 18.58
CA GLY A 368 -8.62 20.30 19.54
C GLY A 368 -8.53 21.56 20.40
N ARG A 369 -7.33 21.94 20.85
CA ARG A 369 -7.08 23.18 21.61
C ARG A 369 -7.31 24.42 20.77
N GLU A 370 -6.80 24.45 19.54
CA GLU A 370 -7.02 25.56 18.62
C GLU A 370 -8.50 25.75 18.26
N ALA A 371 -9.26 24.65 18.13
CA ALA A 371 -10.70 24.71 17.87
C ALA A 371 -11.48 25.24 19.09
N ALA A 372 -11.05 24.90 20.32
CA ALA A 372 -11.65 25.40 21.55
C ALA A 372 -11.36 26.90 21.77
N GLU A 373 -10.16 27.37 21.44
CA GLU A 373 -9.78 28.78 21.53
C GLU A 373 -10.55 29.64 20.51
N ARG A 374 -10.74 29.15 19.26
CA ARG A 374 -11.56 29.84 18.24
C ARG A 374 -13.06 29.84 18.54
N GLY A 375 -13.55 28.89 19.35
CA GLY A 375 -14.94 28.82 19.79
C GLY A 375 -15.28 29.78 20.95
N GLY A 376 -14.28 30.26 21.69
CA GLY A 376 -14.44 31.13 22.86
C GLY A 376 -14.64 32.62 22.57
N GLU A 377 -14.26 33.11 21.38
CA GLU A 377 -14.32 34.55 21.06
C GLU A 377 -15.68 35.04 20.51
N SER A 378 -16.65 34.16 20.28
CA SER A 378 -17.97 34.53 19.72
C SER A 378 -19.10 34.65 20.75
N GLY A 379 -18.78 34.64 22.05
CA GLY A 379 -19.76 34.35 23.10
C GLY A 379 -19.87 35.36 24.24
N ASP A 380 -19.60 36.66 24.07
CA ASP A 380 -20.16 37.65 25.02
C ASP A 380 -20.19 39.10 24.47
N ARG A 381 -21.36 39.52 23.97
CA ARG A 381 -21.78 40.93 23.95
C ARG A 381 -23.26 41.00 24.29
N PRO A 382 -23.66 41.44 25.50
CA PRO A 382 -25.07 41.63 25.81
C PRO A 382 -25.59 42.87 25.08
N GLY A 383 -26.48 42.64 24.11
CA GLY A 383 -27.19 43.67 23.36
C GLY A 383 -28.09 44.50 24.29
N ARG A 384 -27.85 45.81 24.35
CA ARG A 384 -28.76 46.79 24.93
C ARG A 384 -29.45 47.58 23.81
N GLY A 385 -30.77 47.53 23.80
CA GLY A 385 -31.62 48.69 23.54
C GLY A 385 -32.05 48.93 22.09
N ASP A 386 -33.24 48.41 21.78
CA ASP A 386 -34.14 48.85 20.73
C ASP A 386 -34.63 50.30 20.99
N HIS A 387 -34.70 51.14 19.94
CA HIS A 387 -35.88 51.99 19.63
C HIS A 387 -35.68 52.99 18.48
N SER A 388 -36.60 52.87 17.51
CA SER A 388 -37.35 53.94 16.82
C SER A 388 -36.69 54.80 15.72
N GLY A 389 -37.42 54.99 14.61
CA GLY A 389 -37.25 56.15 13.72
C GLY A 389 -37.59 55.93 12.25
N ARG A 390 -38.82 56.29 11.85
CA ARG A 390 -39.36 56.34 10.48
C ARG A 390 -38.72 57.43 9.60
N GLY A 391 -38.89 57.33 8.27
CA GLY A 391 -39.01 58.48 7.34
C GLY A 391 -38.07 58.38 6.12
N GLU A 392 -38.50 57.87 4.96
CA GLU A 392 -39.25 58.51 3.87
C GLU A 392 -38.42 59.40 2.88
N ARG A 393 -38.40 58.94 1.62
CA ARG A 393 -38.36 59.66 0.30
C ARG A 393 -37.31 60.76 -0.02
N ALA A 394 -36.59 60.46 -1.11
CA ALA A 394 -36.52 61.18 -2.40
C ALA A 394 -35.60 62.42 -2.62
N ALA A 395 -34.97 62.36 -3.80
CA ALA A 395 -34.70 63.43 -4.79
C ALA A 395 -33.32 64.12 -4.84
N ARG A 396 -32.70 63.93 -6.03
CA ARG A 396 -32.05 64.89 -6.96
C ARG A 396 -30.95 65.85 -6.46
N GLY A 397 -29.92 65.96 -7.33
CA GLY A 397 -29.16 67.19 -7.59
C GLY A 397 -27.67 67.06 -7.31
N GLU A 398 -26.85 66.75 -8.32
CA GLU A 398 -26.07 67.70 -9.13
C GLU A 398 -24.80 68.29 -8.45
N ARG A 399 -23.69 68.15 -9.20
CA ARG A 399 -22.48 69.01 -9.29
C ARG A 399 -21.23 68.69 -8.45
N ARG A 400 -20.21 68.29 -9.24
CA ARG A 400 -18.85 68.86 -9.42
C ARG A 400 -17.94 69.02 -8.19
N GLY A 401 -16.75 68.43 -8.31
CA GLY A 401 -15.56 68.87 -7.57
C GLY A 401 -14.32 68.03 -7.90
N HIS A 402 -13.47 68.55 -8.78
CA HIS A 402 -12.09 68.10 -9.04
C HIS A 402 -11.31 67.81 -7.75
N HIS A 403 -10.46 66.76 -7.75
CA HIS A 403 -9.04 66.93 -7.39
C HIS A 403 -8.13 65.82 -7.94
N THR A 404 -7.04 66.30 -8.53
CA THR A 404 -5.88 65.67 -9.17
C THR A 404 -4.87 65.04 -8.21
N ARG A 405 -4.16 63.99 -8.68
CA ARG A 405 -2.69 63.70 -8.61
C ARG A 405 -2.51 62.18 -8.76
N SER A 406 -1.98 61.61 -9.85
CA SER A 406 -0.65 61.70 -10.49
C SER A 406 0.52 61.38 -9.54
N ARG A 407 1.12 60.18 -9.73
CA ARG A 407 2.55 59.86 -9.56
C ARG A 407 2.82 58.48 -10.20
N THR A 408 3.26 58.44 -11.46
CA THR A 408 4.66 58.41 -11.96
C THR A 408 5.35 57.06 -11.79
N THR A 409 5.52 56.42 -12.95
CA THR A 409 6.38 55.30 -13.35
C THR A 409 7.88 55.53 -13.13
N HIS A 410 8.62 54.49 -12.77
CA HIS A 410 10.05 54.39 -13.08
C HIS A 410 10.40 53.08 -13.80
N HIS A 411 10.88 53.26 -15.03
CA HIS A 411 11.62 52.31 -15.86
C HIS A 411 13.06 52.20 -15.34
N ILE A 412 13.63 50.99 -15.34
CA ILE A 412 15.08 50.76 -15.28
C ILE A 412 15.44 49.79 -16.41
N ASN A 413 16.38 50.20 -17.27
CA ASN A 413 16.98 49.42 -18.36
C ASN A 413 18.09 48.47 -17.85
N PRO A 414 18.41 47.38 -18.59
CA PRO A 414 19.50 46.47 -18.25
C PRO A 414 20.84 46.91 -18.87
N PRO A 415 22.00 46.47 -18.33
CA PRO A 415 23.28 46.69 -18.99
C PRO A 415 23.64 45.57 -19.96
N GLN A 416 24.35 45.97 -21.01
CA GLN A 416 24.96 45.14 -22.04
C GLN A 416 26.29 44.52 -21.57
N THR A 417 26.65 43.48 -22.31
CA THR A 417 27.87 42.66 -22.39
C THR A 417 29.20 43.40 -22.39
N GLU A 418 30.25 42.78 -21.83
CA GLU A 418 31.63 42.81 -22.35
C GLU A 418 32.34 41.46 -22.15
N SER A 419 32.94 41.01 -23.26
CA SER A 419 34.14 40.17 -23.51
C SER A 419 34.35 38.81 -22.82
#